data_AF-A0A7Y6XM34-F1
#
_entry.id   AF-A0A7Y6XM34-F1
#
_cell.length_a   1.000
_cell.length_b   1.000
_cell.length_c   1.000
_cell.angle_alpha   90.00
_cell.angle_beta   90.00
_cell.angle_gamma   90.00
#
_symmetry.space_group_name_H-M   'P 1'
#
loop_
_entity.id
_entity.type
_entity.pdbx_description
1 polymer ?
#
loop_
_entity_poly.entity_id
_entity_poly.type
_entity_poly.pdbx_seq_one_letter_code
_entity_poly.pdbx_strand_id
1 'polypeptide(L)'
;LEMQLAAEALQRMGILDRQRFLEKYATTVGRTLYLPFEVGVPKGGWDLWAQVVVCVHEHQHVVQHDEEGPSYELAYLTSASARARYEAEAYTCNLELHSWRYGTLPAVRPIAEGLKHYGCRPEDVEVTAHTLALTSVSVRHGAVVSEATNVALEWLNSHVPHLRAKQG
;
A
#
# COMPACT_ATOMS: atom_id res chain seq x y z
N LEU A 1 0.11 16.36 15.11
CA LEU A 1 -0.04 15.75 16.45
C LEU A 1 -0.30 14.25 16.32
N GLU A 2 -1.29 13.85 15.52
CA GLU A 2 -1.65 12.44 15.24
C GLU A 2 -0.49 11.61 14.66
N MET A 3 0.21 12.12 13.63
CA MET A 3 1.39 11.44 13.05
C MET A 3 2.51 11.22 14.07
N GLN A 4 2.69 12.16 15.01
CA GLN A 4 3.70 12.00 16.07
C GLN A 4 3.26 10.96 17.10
N LEU A 5 1.97 10.89 17.43
CA LEU A 5 1.41 9.88 18.33
C LEU A 5 1.43 8.48 17.70
N ALA A 6 1.11 8.35 16.41
CA ALA A 6 1.23 7.11 15.66
C ALA A 6 2.70 6.67 15.56
N ALA A 7 3.61 7.58 15.20
CA ALA A 7 5.04 7.29 15.15
C ALA A 7 5.61 6.93 16.53
N GLU A 8 5.14 7.56 17.60
CA GLU A 8 5.58 7.28 18.98
C GLU A 8 5.00 5.96 19.50
N ALA A 9 3.76 5.61 19.14
CA ALA A 9 3.18 4.30 19.41
C ALA A 9 3.93 3.19 18.67
N LEU A 10 4.18 3.36 17.37
CA LEU A 10 4.94 2.42 16.55
C LEU A 10 6.39 2.27 17.03
N GLN A 11 7.02 3.37 17.47
CA GLN A 11 8.35 3.35 18.08
C GLN A 11 8.37 2.60 19.42
N ARG A 12 7.39 2.85 20.30
CA ARG A 12 7.26 2.14 21.59
C ARG A 12 6.96 0.66 21.42
N MET A 13 6.33 0.27 20.31
CA MET A 13 6.07 -1.11 19.94
C MET A 13 7.24 -1.79 19.22
N GLY A 14 8.36 -1.09 19.02
CA GLY A 14 9.55 -1.61 18.35
C GLY A 14 9.37 -1.85 16.85
N ILE A 15 8.34 -1.26 16.24
CA ILE A 15 7.96 -1.47 14.85
C ILE A 15 8.83 -0.63 13.90
N LEU A 16 9.07 0.65 14.23
CA LEU A 16 9.82 1.57 13.37
C LEU A 16 10.53 2.68 14.16
N ASP A 17 11.73 3.06 13.72
CA ASP A 17 12.40 4.28 14.20
C ASP A 17 11.61 5.52 13.72
N ARG A 18 11.30 6.43 14.66
CA ARG A 18 10.44 7.59 14.42
C ARG A 18 10.93 8.49 13.29
N GLN A 19 12.24 8.71 13.17
CA GLN A 19 12.76 9.61 12.14
C GLN A 19 12.74 8.92 10.77
N ARG A 20 13.10 7.64 10.73
CA ARG A 20 13.02 6.84 9.50
C ARG A 20 11.58 6.66 9.00
N PHE A 21 10.61 6.56 9.92
CA PHE A 21 9.19 6.49 9.62
C PHE A 21 8.70 7.76 8.90
N LEU A 22 8.97 8.93 9.49
CA LEU A 22 8.52 10.22 8.95
C LEU A 22 9.17 10.58 7.60
N GLU A 23 10.40 10.14 7.36
CA GLU A 23 11.17 10.50 6.16
C GLU A 23 10.98 9.54 4.98
N LYS A 24 10.54 8.29 5.22
CA LYS A 24 10.57 7.22 4.20
C LYS A 24 9.27 6.45 4.03
N TYR A 25 8.31 6.59 4.94
CA TYR A 25 7.07 5.83 4.89
C TYR A 25 5.89 6.77 4.75
N ALA A 26 4.92 6.35 3.94
CA ALA A 26 3.59 6.92 3.97
C ALA A 26 2.77 6.24 5.07
N THR A 27 1.79 6.94 5.59
CA THR A 27 0.87 6.41 6.61
C THR A 27 -0.47 7.10 6.52
N THR A 28 -1.53 6.34 6.75
CA THR A 28 -2.90 6.82 6.81
C THR A 28 -3.42 6.78 8.24
N VAL A 29 -4.07 7.84 8.68
CA VAL A 29 -4.82 7.90 9.95
C VAL A 29 -6.23 8.40 9.65
N GLY A 30 -7.22 7.54 9.88
CA GLY A 30 -8.59 7.77 9.43
C GLY A 30 -8.63 8.00 7.91
N ARG A 31 -8.98 9.22 7.50
CA ARG A 31 -9.02 9.64 6.08
C ARG A 31 -7.85 10.55 5.67
N THR A 32 -6.87 10.74 6.55
CA THR A 32 -5.75 11.67 6.32
C THR A 32 -4.49 10.89 5.96
N LEU A 33 -3.93 11.20 4.80
CA LEU A 33 -2.68 10.62 4.32
C LEU A 33 -1.51 11.52 4.72
N TYR A 34 -0.47 10.89 5.26
CA TYR A 34 0.79 11.54 5.57
C TYR A 34 1.87 10.95 4.66
N LEU A 35 2.39 11.77 3.75
CA LEU A 35 3.29 11.32 2.68
C LEU A 35 4.72 11.85 2.91
N PRO A 36 5.76 11.05 2.61
CA PRO A 36 7.17 11.47 2.72
C PRO A 36 7.63 12.33 1.53
N PHE A 37 6.70 12.78 0.68
CA PHE A 37 6.97 13.56 -0.52
C PHE A 37 5.91 14.65 -0.70
N GLU A 38 6.27 15.68 -1.47
CA GLU A 38 5.32 16.67 -1.95
C GLU A 38 4.66 16.14 -3.24
N VAL A 39 3.33 16.06 -3.24
CA VAL A 39 2.56 15.53 -4.36
C VAL A 39 2.83 16.36 -5.62
N GLY A 40 3.19 15.70 -6.71
CA GLY A 40 3.48 16.35 -7.99
C GLY A 40 4.91 16.83 -8.14
N VAL A 41 5.76 16.69 -7.11
CA VAL A 41 7.17 17.11 -7.15
C VAL A 41 8.08 15.88 -7.07
N PRO A 42 8.72 15.46 -8.19
CA PRO A 42 9.60 14.29 -8.19
C PRO A 42 10.87 14.54 -7.37
N LYS A 43 11.15 13.68 -6.37
CA LYS A 43 12.34 13.84 -5.52
C LYS A 43 12.74 12.53 -4.84
N GLY A 44 14.05 12.26 -4.75
CA GLY A 44 14.60 11.28 -3.81
C GLY A 44 14.09 9.85 -3.97
N GLY A 45 13.80 9.40 -5.20
CA GLY A 45 13.22 8.09 -5.48
C GLY A 45 11.70 8.07 -5.62
N TRP A 46 11.02 9.19 -5.32
CA TRP A 46 9.58 9.38 -5.55
C TRP A 46 9.34 10.06 -6.89
N ASP A 47 9.38 9.31 -7.99
CA ASP A 47 8.85 9.80 -9.27
C ASP A 47 7.31 9.91 -9.22
N LEU A 48 6.70 10.59 -10.19
CA LEU A 48 5.25 10.82 -10.20
C LEU A 48 4.43 9.52 -10.17
N TRP A 49 4.94 8.46 -10.79
CA TRP A 49 4.23 7.18 -10.80
C TRP A 49 4.33 6.47 -9.45
N ALA A 50 5.51 6.48 -8.83
CA ALA A 50 5.70 5.97 -7.47
C ALA A 50 4.81 6.72 -6.48
N GLN A 51 4.64 8.03 -6.64
CA GLN A 51 3.70 8.82 -5.83
C GLN A 51 2.25 8.37 -6.03
N VAL A 52 1.81 8.15 -7.28
CA VAL A 52 0.48 7.61 -7.57
C VAL A 52 0.28 6.25 -6.90
N VAL A 53 1.23 5.32 -7.05
CA VAL A 53 1.15 3.99 -6.43
C VAL A 53 0.99 4.09 -4.91
N VAL A 54 1.79 4.93 -4.25
CA VAL A 54 1.66 5.15 -2.80
C VAL A 54 0.31 5.77 -2.44
N CYS A 55 -0.16 6.78 -3.15
CA CYS A 55 -1.45 7.39 -2.85
C CYS A 55 -2.61 6.39 -2.96
N VAL A 56 -2.56 5.46 -3.92
CA VAL A 56 -3.60 4.43 -4.06
C VAL A 56 -3.48 3.36 -2.97
N HIS A 57 -2.25 2.96 -2.62
CA HIS A 57 -2.01 2.07 -1.48
C HIS A 57 -2.57 2.65 -0.18
N GLU A 58 -2.26 3.91 0.12
CA GLU A 58 -2.77 4.61 1.30
C GLU A 58 -4.29 4.84 1.23
N HIS A 59 -4.85 5.07 0.03
CA HIS A 59 -6.30 5.10 -0.14
C HIS A 59 -6.96 3.78 0.23
N GLN A 60 -6.30 2.62 0.03
CA GLN A 60 -6.84 1.34 0.49
C GLN A 60 -6.97 1.29 2.03
N HIS A 61 -6.06 1.93 2.77
CA HIS A 61 -6.19 2.05 4.21
C HIS A 61 -7.36 2.95 4.63
N VAL A 62 -7.70 3.96 3.82
CA VAL A 62 -8.93 4.75 4.03
C VAL A 62 -10.18 3.89 3.80
N VAL A 63 -10.20 3.04 2.77
CA VAL A 63 -11.30 2.09 2.54
C VAL A 63 -11.46 1.14 3.73
N GLN A 64 -10.36 0.54 4.20
CA GLN A 64 -10.36 -0.34 5.38
C GLN A 64 -10.86 0.39 6.64
N HIS A 65 -10.48 1.65 6.84
CA HIS A 65 -11.00 2.49 7.91
C HIS A 65 -12.51 2.75 7.76
N ASP A 66 -12.99 3.10 6.57
CA ASP A 66 -14.40 3.38 6.33
C ASP A 66 -15.27 2.13 6.55
N GLU A 67 -14.74 0.94 6.24
CA GLU A 67 -15.43 -0.35 6.42
C GLU A 67 -15.45 -0.85 7.87
N GLU A 68 -14.30 -0.83 8.56
CA GLU A 68 -14.14 -1.46 9.88
C GLU A 68 -14.12 -0.44 11.04
N GLY A 69 -14.02 0.86 10.73
CA GLY A 69 -13.96 1.96 11.70
C GLY A 69 -12.78 1.82 12.67
N PRO A 70 -12.91 2.30 13.92
CA PRO A 70 -11.87 2.23 14.96
C PRO A 70 -11.28 0.82 15.23
N SER A 71 -11.99 -0.23 14.82
CA SER A 71 -11.52 -1.61 14.95
C SER A 71 -10.32 -1.89 14.06
N TYR A 72 -10.26 -1.25 12.88
CA TYR A 72 -9.12 -1.31 11.97
C TYR A 72 -7.86 -0.79 12.64
N GLU A 73 -7.88 0.44 13.17
CA GLU A 73 -6.70 1.04 13.79
C GLU A 73 -6.25 0.25 15.00
N LEU A 74 -7.19 -0.22 15.83
CA LEU A 74 -6.86 -1.03 16.99
C LEU A 74 -6.20 -2.35 16.58
N ALA A 75 -6.75 -3.04 15.58
CA ALA A 75 -6.20 -4.30 15.09
C ALA A 75 -4.83 -4.08 14.43
N TYR A 76 -4.70 -3.05 13.60
CA TYR A 76 -3.43 -2.67 12.96
C TYR A 76 -2.37 -2.36 14.01
N LEU A 77 -2.69 -1.63 15.08
CA LEU A 77 -1.70 -1.34 16.12
C LEU A 77 -1.37 -2.59 16.95
N THR A 78 -2.37 -3.38 17.36
CA THR A 78 -2.16 -4.42 18.38
C THR A 78 -1.81 -5.81 17.84
N SER A 79 -1.98 -6.06 16.54
CA SER A 79 -1.77 -7.39 15.95
C SER A 79 -0.91 -7.35 14.69
N ALA A 80 0.27 -7.99 14.75
CA ALA A 80 1.18 -8.14 13.62
C ALA A 80 0.54 -8.88 12.42
N SER A 81 -0.27 -9.91 12.69
CA SER A 81 -0.95 -10.64 11.63
C SER A 81 -2.08 -9.82 11.01
N ALA A 82 -2.77 -8.99 11.79
CA ALA A 82 -3.77 -8.07 11.25
C ALA A 82 -3.11 -7.01 10.36
N ARG A 83 -1.99 -6.40 10.79
CA ARG A 83 -1.19 -5.51 9.92
C ARG A 83 -0.82 -6.19 8.62
N ALA A 84 -0.24 -7.37 8.68
CA ALA A 84 0.18 -8.10 7.50
C ALA A 84 -0.99 -8.38 6.53
N ARG A 85 -2.19 -8.67 7.07
CA ARG A 85 -3.42 -8.82 6.27
C ARG A 85 -3.81 -7.51 5.58
N TYR A 86 -3.90 -6.40 6.30
CA TYR A 86 -4.28 -5.11 5.74
C TYR A 86 -3.28 -4.59 4.71
N GLU A 87 -1.99 -4.75 4.99
CA GLU A 87 -0.90 -4.43 4.07
C GLU A 87 -0.92 -5.32 2.84
N ALA A 88 -1.20 -6.63 2.95
CA ALA A 88 -1.32 -7.52 1.79
C ALA A 88 -2.45 -7.07 0.83
N GLU A 89 -3.55 -6.58 1.38
CA GLU A 89 -4.65 -6.00 0.61
C GLU A 89 -4.22 -4.68 -0.05
N ALA A 90 -3.55 -3.79 0.67
CA ALA A 90 -3.02 -2.56 0.10
C ALA A 90 -1.93 -2.83 -0.97
N TYR A 91 -1.09 -3.86 -0.81
CA TYR A 91 -0.13 -4.30 -1.83
C TYR A 91 -0.79 -4.91 -3.06
N THR A 92 -2.04 -5.38 -2.97
CA THR A 92 -2.80 -5.80 -4.15
C THR A 92 -3.00 -4.64 -5.11
N CYS A 93 -3.24 -3.43 -4.60
CA CYS A 93 -3.32 -2.22 -5.43
C CYS A 93 -2.05 -2.01 -6.25
N ASN A 94 -0.88 -2.29 -5.67
CA ASN A 94 0.40 -2.15 -6.37
C ASN A 94 0.52 -3.14 -7.53
N LEU A 95 0.05 -4.38 -7.36
CA LEU A 95 0.04 -5.38 -8.42
C LEU A 95 -0.88 -4.97 -9.58
N GLU A 96 -2.08 -4.49 -9.24
CA GLU A 96 -3.08 -4.08 -10.22
C GLU A 96 -2.63 -2.86 -11.02
N LEU A 97 -2.12 -1.83 -10.34
CA LEU A 97 -1.55 -0.65 -10.99
C LEU A 97 -0.34 -0.99 -11.85
N HIS A 98 0.55 -1.88 -11.38
CA HIS A 98 1.69 -2.32 -12.16
C HIS A 98 1.26 -3.07 -13.42
N SER A 99 0.26 -3.95 -13.31
CA SER A 99 -0.34 -4.65 -14.46
C SER A 99 -0.95 -3.66 -15.45
N TRP A 100 -1.72 -2.67 -14.98
CA TRP A 100 -2.30 -1.64 -15.84
C TRP A 100 -1.25 -0.79 -16.57
N ARG A 101 -0.18 -0.39 -15.85
CA ARG A 101 0.85 0.52 -16.36
C ARG A 101 1.85 -0.17 -17.28
N TYR A 102 2.25 -1.40 -16.97
CA TYR A 102 3.37 -2.07 -17.62
C TYR A 102 2.98 -3.37 -18.33
N GLY A 103 1.73 -3.86 -18.17
CA GLY A 103 1.27 -5.10 -18.77
C GLY A 103 1.95 -6.36 -18.20
N THR A 104 2.68 -6.21 -17.10
CA THR A 104 3.43 -7.26 -16.42
C THR A 104 3.19 -7.18 -14.92
N LEU A 105 3.57 -8.23 -14.19
CA LEU A 105 3.47 -8.27 -12.74
C LEU A 105 4.87 -8.31 -12.12
N PRO A 106 5.09 -7.57 -11.01
CA PRO A 106 6.35 -7.61 -10.31
C PRO A 106 6.50 -8.94 -9.54
N ALA A 107 7.71 -9.25 -9.10
CA ALA A 107 7.92 -10.35 -8.16
C ALA A 107 7.25 -10.00 -6.81
N VAL A 108 6.45 -10.92 -6.29
CA VAL A 108 5.67 -10.70 -5.04
C VAL A 108 6.52 -10.80 -3.78
N ARG A 109 7.61 -11.59 -3.81
CA ARG A 109 8.45 -11.82 -2.63
C ARG A 109 9.08 -10.52 -2.11
N PRO A 110 9.74 -9.68 -2.94
CA PRO A 110 10.27 -8.39 -2.46
C PRO A 110 9.21 -7.47 -1.86
N ILE A 111 7.98 -7.50 -2.38
CA ILE A 111 6.86 -6.70 -1.85
C ILE A 111 6.49 -7.19 -0.44
N ALA A 112 6.28 -8.51 -0.28
CA ALA A 112 5.95 -9.10 1.01
C ALA A 112 7.06 -8.90 2.05
N GLU A 113 8.33 -8.90 1.64
CA GLU A 113 9.45 -8.64 2.55
C GLU A 113 9.44 -7.23 3.13
N GLY A 114 8.74 -6.27 2.51
CA GLY A 114 8.49 -4.95 3.06
C GLY A 114 7.84 -4.99 4.44
N LEU A 115 7.02 -6.01 4.74
CA LEU A 115 6.38 -6.21 6.04
C LEU A 115 7.34 -6.36 7.22
N LYS A 116 8.61 -6.74 6.96
CA LYS A 116 9.66 -6.76 7.98
C LYS A 116 9.88 -5.38 8.61
N HIS A 117 9.57 -4.31 7.87
CA HIS A 117 9.64 -2.94 8.36
C HIS A 117 8.41 -2.52 9.19
N TYR A 118 7.31 -3.27 9.12
CA TYR A 118 6.06 -3.00 9.84
C TYR A 118 5.90 -3.88 11.09
N GLY A 119 7.01 -4.42 11.60
CA GLY A 119 7.02 -5.26 12.80
C GLY A 119 6.17 -6.53 12.65
N CYS A 120 6.04 -7.04 11.41
CA CYS A 120 5.40 -8.32 11.14
C CYS A 120 6.41 -9.46 11.33
N ARG A 121 5.92 -10.65 11.69
CA ARG A 121 6.78 -11.82 11.91
C ARG A 121 7.10 -12.50 10.57
N PRO A 122 8.15 -13.34 10.50
CA PRO A 122 8.49 -14.09 9.29
C PRO A 122 7.33 -14.92 8.73
N GLU A 123 6.49 -15.49 9.59
CA GLU A 123 5.33 -16.28 9.16
C GLU A 123 4.28 -15.40 8.48
N ASP A 124 4.10 -14.17 8.95
CA ASP A 124 3.19 -13.19 8.36
C ASP A 124 3.69 -12.77 6.96
N VAL A 125 5.02 -12.64 6.77
CA VAL A 125 5.65 -12.38 5.46
C VAL A 125 5.37 -13.52 4.47
N GLU A 126 5.49 -14.78 4.92
CA GLU A 126 5.22 -15.94 4.05
C GLU A 126 3.75 -16.00 3.64
N VAL A 127 2.83 -15.78 4.59
CA VAL A 127 1.38 -15.72 4.29
C VAL A 127 1.08 -14.62 3.28
N THR A 128 1.62 -13.42 3.47
CA THR A 128 1.41 -12.32 2.51
C THR A 128 2.01 -12.63 1.14
N ALA A 129 3.19 -13.22 1.06
CA ALA A 129 3.78 -13.62 -0.22
C ALA A 129 2.90 -14.64 -0.96
N HIS A 130 2.31 -15.61 -0.25
CA HIS A 130 1.37 -16.57 -0.83
C HIS A 130 0.08 -15.90 -1.28
N THR A 131 -0.50 -15.01 -0.48
CA THR A 131 -1.69 -14.23 -0.84
C THR A 131 -1.45 -13.42 -2.11
N LEU A 132 -0.35 -12.65 -2.16
CA LEU A 132 0.01 -11.85 -3.33
C LEU A 132 0.28 -12.71 -4.58
N ALA A 133 0.86 -13.90 -4.42
CA ALA A 133 1.06 -14.84 -5.51
C ALA A 133 -0.27 -15.34 -6.11
N LEU A 134 -1.25 -15.64 -5.25
CA LEU A 134 -2.59 -16.04 -5.69
C LEU A 134 -3.32 -14.87 -6.37
N THR A 135 -3.28 -13.69 -5.76
CA THR A 135 -3.87 -12.46 -6.33
C THR A 135 -3.27 -12.12 -7.69
N SER A 136 -1.95 -12.30 -7.85
CA SER A 136 -1.24 -12.07 -9.11
C SER A 136 -1.80 -12.92 -10.27
N VAL A 137 -2.34 -14.11 -10.01
CA VAL A 137 -2.98 -14.93 -11.06
C VAL A 137 -4.22 -14.22 -11.60
N SER A 138 -5.09 -13.72 -10.72
CA SER A 138 -6.30 -12.99 -11.11
C SER A 138 -5.98 -11.68 -11.81
N VAL A 139 -5.03 -10.90 -11.26
CA VAL A 139 -4.62 -9.61 -11.85
C VAL A 139 -4.01 -9.79 -13.23
N ARG A 140 -3.30 -10.89 -13.49
CA ARG A 140 -2.78 -11.24 -14.83
C ARG A 140 -3.90 -11.39 -15.86
N HIS A 141 -5.08 -11.84 -15.43
CA HIS A 141 -6.28 -11.96 -16.26
C HIS A 141 -7.14 -10.68 -16.26
N GLY A 142 -6.62 -9.57 -15.72
CA GLY A 142 -7.28 -8.26 -15.74
C GLY A 142 -8.25 -8.01 -14.59
N ALA A 143 -8.25 -8.87 -13.55
CA ALA A 143 -9.03 -8.60 -12.36
C ALA A 143 -8.50 -7.36 -11.62
N VAL A 144 -9.44 -6.53 -11.17
CA VAL A 144 -9.21 -5.42 -10.23
C VAL A 144 -10.18 -5.64 -9.09
N VAL A 145 -9.65 -5.99 -7.92
CA VAL A 145 -10.41 -6.37 -6.73
C VAL A 145 -10.41 -5.28 -5.67
N SER A 146 -9.36 -4.44 -5.62
CA SER A 146 -9.28 -3.35 -4.65
C SER A 146 -10.14 -2.15 -5.06
N GLU A 147 -10.95 -1.63 -4.13
CA GLU A 147 -11.77 -0.44 -4.36
C GLU A 147 -10.91 0.80 -4.67
N ALA A 148 -9.82 0.99 -3.92
CA ALA A 148 -8.92 2.11 -4.15
C ALA A 148 -8.34 2.10 -5.58
N THR A 149 -8.00 0.93 -6.11
CA THR A 149 -7.55 0.78 -7.49
C THR A 149 -8.66 1.04 -8.49
N ASN A 150 -9.89 0.58 -8.25
CA ASN A 150 -11.00 0.85 -9.16
C ASN A 150 -11.21 2.36 -9.36
N VAL A 151 -11.22 3.13 -8.26
CA VAL A 151 -11.31 4.60 -8.31
C VAL A 151 -10.12 5.20 -9.07
N ALA A 152 -8.91 4.73 -8.79
CA ALA A 152 -7.70 5.25 -9.44
C ALA A 152 -7.69 4.95 -10.95
N LEU A 153 -8.07 3.74 -11.35
CA LEU A 153 -8.09 3.33 -12.76
C LEU A 153 -9.19 4.03 -13.54
N GLU A 154 -10.35 4.29 -12.94
CA GLU A 154 -11.37 5.13 -13.57
C GLU A 154 -10.78 6.49 -13.94
N TRP A 155 -10.14 7.16 -12.97
CA TRP A 155 -9.51 8.46 -13.22
C TRP A 155 -8.39 8.37 -14.26
N LEU A 156 -7.48 7.40 -14.14
CA LEU A 156 -6.33 7.24 -15.04
C LEU A 156 -6.76 6.95 -16.48
N ASN A 157 -7.78 6.09 -16.67
CA ASN A 157 -8.31 5.79 -18.00
C ASN A 157 -8.97 7.01 -18.65
N SER A 158 -9.60 7.88 -17.86
CA SER A 158 -10.24 9.10 -18.39
C SER A 158 -9.27 10.23 -18.71
N HIS A 159 -8.17 10.34 -17.95
CA HIS A 159 -7.28 11.51 -18.04
C HIS A 159 -5.94 11.23 -18.72
N VAL A 160 -5.39 10.03 -18.52
CA VAL A 160 -4.06 9.65 -19.00
C VAL A 160 -4.03 8.23 -19.57
N PRO A 161 -4.96 7.85 -20.47
CA PRO A 161 -5.05 6.48 -21.00
C PRO A 161 -3.80 6.03 -21.77
N HIS A 162 -3.02 6.98 -22.31
CA HIS A 162 -1.76 6.72 -23.00
C HIS A 162 -0.67 6.15 -22.08
N LEU A 163 -0.83 6.24 -20.76
CA LEU A 163 0.06 5.59 -19.80
C LEU A 163 -0.25 4.09 -19.64
N ARG A 164 -1.43 3.62 -20.05
CA ARG A 164 -1.76 2.20 -19.96
C ARG A 164 -0.85 1.39 -20.89
N ALA A 165 -0.43 0.21 -20.44
CA ALA A 165 0.26 -0.73 -21.30
C ALA A 165 -0.62 -1.10 -22.50
N LYS A 166 -0.01 -1.19 -23.69
CA LYS A 166 -0.71 -1.70 -24.86
C LYS A 166 -1.00 -3.19 -24.65
N GLN A 167 -2.25 -3.59 -24.88
CA GLN A 167 -2.57 -5.01 -24.98
C GLN A 167 -1.86 -5.55 -26.22
N GLY A 168 -0.99 -6.53 -26.01
CA GLY A 168 -0.30 -7.25 -27.09
C GLY A 168 -1.21 -8.22 -27.81
#